data_AF-A0A1E5RX57-F1
#
_entry.id   AF-A0A1E5RX57-F1
#
_cell.length_a   1.000
_cell.length_b   1.000
_cell.length_c   1.000
_cell.angle_alpha   90.00
_cell.angle_beta   90.00
_cell.angle_gamma   90.00
#
_symmetry.space_group_name_H-M   'P 1'
#
loop_
_entity.id
_entity.type
_entity.pdbx_description
1 polymer ?
#
loop_
_entity_poly.entity_id
_entity_poly.type
_entity_poly.pdbx_seq_one_letter_code
_entity_poly.pdbx_strand_id
1 'polypeptide(L)'
;MALTEQDHRELNISQQQLLQLNQQKQLLKLTATELIEKNSKDYIYSGIGKAFFKQSKEDFKKQIKDNEDMIDEHLNAIHKNVDAISKK
;
A
#
# COMPACT_ATOMS: atom_id res chain seq x y z
N MET A 1 6.92 0.01 -32.04
CA MET A 1 6.91 -1.42 -32.43
C MET A 1 5.50 -1.95 -32.13
N ALA A 2 5.09 -3.14 -32.54
CA ALA A 2 3.81 -3.70 -32.06
C ALA A 2 4.05 -4.38 -30.70
N LEU A 3 3.16 -4.17 -29.73
CA LEU A 3 3.22 -4.84 -28.42
C LEU A 3 3.11 -6.36 -28.57
N THR A 4 3.89 -7.10 -27.78
CA THR A 4 3.86 -8.56 -27.79
C THR A 4 2.80 -9.11 -26.83
N GLU A 5 2.40 -10.38 -27.00
CA GLU A 5 1.53 -11.06 -26.01
C GLU A 5 2.16 -11.12 -24.60
N GLN A 6 3.48 -11.05 -24.51
CA GLN A 6 4.17 -10.98 -23.23
C GLN A 6 3.98 -9.60 -22.59
N ASP A 7 4.13 -8.52 -23.35
CA ASP A 7 3.89 -7.15 -22.87
C ASP A 7 2.43 -6.98 -22.39
N HIS A 8 1.46 -7.55 -23.10
CA HIS A 8 0.05 -7.53 -22.66
C HIS A 8 -0.18 -8.28 -21.34
N ARG A 9 0.47 -9.42 -21.13
CA ARG A 9 0.39 -10.16 -19.87
C ARG A 9 1.00 -9.37 -18.71
N GLU A 10 2.14 -8.75 -18.95
CA GLU A 10 2.83 -7.92 -17.96
C GLU A 10 2.02 -6.67 -17.57
N LEU A 11 1.36 -6.03 -18.55
CA LEU A 11 0.43 -4.93 -18.29
C LEU A 11 -0.76 -5.36 -17.43
N ASN A 12 -1.37 -6.51 -17.73
CA ASN A 12 -2.50 -7.02 -16.94
C ASN A 12 -2.10 -7.31 -15.48
N ILE A 13 -0.93 -7.92 -15.26
CA ILE A 13 -0.40 -8.16 -13.91
C ILE A 13 -0.15 -6.83 -13.19
N SER A 14 0.47 -5.87 -13.87
CA SER A 14 0.76 -4.54 -13.32
C SER A 14 -0.53 -3.79 -12.92
N GLN A 15 -1.58 -3.87 -13.75
CA GLN A 15 -2.88 -3.27 -13.43
C GLN A 15 -3.54 -3.92 -12.20
N GLN A 16 -3.46 -5.24 -12.08
CA GLN A 16 -3.96 -5.96 -10.89
C GLN A 16 -3.20 -5.54 -9.63
N GLN A 17 -1.88 -5.39 -9.70
CA GLN A 17 -1.07 -4.93 -8.59
C GLN A 17 -1.39 -3.48 -8.19
N LEU A 18 -1.56 -2.57 -9.17
CA LEU A 18 -1.98 -1.19 -8.91
C LEU A 18 -3.32 -1.15 -8.17
N LEU A 19 -4.29 -1.96 -8.60
CA LEU A 19 -5.59 -2.03 -7.94
C LEU A 19 -5.45 -2.46 -6.46
N GLN A 20 -4.68 -3.51 -6.20
CA GLN A 20 -4.46 -4.03 -4.85
C GLN A 20 -3.75 -3.02 -3.95
N LEU A 21 -2.68 -2.38 -4.43
CA LEU A 21 -1.94 -1.37 -3.66
C LEU A 21 -2.78 -0.14 -3.35
N ASN A 22 -3.60 0.32 -4.30
CA ASN A 22 -4.52 1.44 -4.06
C ASN A 22 -5.57 1.11 -3.00
N GLN A 23 -6.11 -0.11 -3.02
CA GLN A 23 -7.03 -0.57 -1.97
C GLN A 23 -6.35 -0.66 -0.61
N GLN A 24 -5.12 -1.18 -0.55
CA GLN A 24 -4.33 -1.21 0.68
C GLN A 24 -4.06 0.19 1.23
N LYS A 25 -3.71 1.16 0.36
CA LYS A 25 -3.52 2.56 0.75
C LYS A 25 -4.79 3.17 1.35
N GLN A 26 -5.95 2.92 0.75
CA GLN A 26 -7.23 3.38 1.28
C GLN A 26 -7.53 2.77 2.66
N LEU A 27 -7.31 1.46 2.82
CA LEU A 27 -7.51 0.78 4.10
C LEU A 27 -6.58 1.33 5.19
N LEU A 28 -5.32 1.63 4.83
CA LEU A 28 -4.33 2.21 5.73
C LEU A 28 -4.78 3.61 6.22
N LYS A 29 -5.32 4.44 5.32
CA LYS A 29 -5.88 5.75 5.67
C LYS A 29 -7.06 5.64 6.63
N LEU A 30 -8.00 4.72 6.36
CA LEU A 30 -9.12 4.47 7.26
C LEU A 30 -8.64 4.01 8.65
N THR A 31 -7.65 3.13 8.67
CA THR A 31 -7.03 2.64 9.92
C THR A 31 -6.40 3.78 10.73
N ALA A 32 -5.70 4.71 10.05
CA ALA A 32 -5.12 5.88 10.69
C ALA A 32 -6.20 6.79 11.31
N THR A 33 -7.25 7.10 10.55
CA THR A 33 -8.36 7.93 11.04
C THR A 33 -9.04 7.31 12.27
N GLU A 34 -9.30 6.00 12.25
CA GLU A 34 -9.98 5.35 13.38
C GLU A 34 -9.08 5.21 14.61
N LEU A 35 -7.85 4.74 14.44
CA LEU A 35 -7.01 4.34 15.57
C LEU A 35 -6.09 5.45 16.08
N ILE A 36 -5.77 6.45 15.27
CA ILE A 36 -4.89 7.56 15.65
C ILE A 36 -5.72 8.80 15.97
N GLU A 37 -6.62 9.22 15.06
CA GLU A 37 -7.35 10.49 15.19
C GLU A 37 -8.55 10.37 16.14
N LYS A 38 -9.36 9.31 16.01
CA LYS A 38 -10.60 9.16 16.80
C LYS A 38 -10.42 8.44 18.13
N ASN A 39 -9.39 7.63 18.28
CA ASN A 39 -9.13 6.90 19.51
C ASN A 39 -8.52 7.85 20.57
N SER A 40 -9.18 7.98 21.72
CA SER A 40 -8.70 8.81 22.82
C SER A 40 -7.60 8.18 23.67
N LYS A 41 -7.32 6.87 23.50
CA LYS A 41 -6.28 6.17 24.26
C LYS A 41 -4.91 6.41 23.67
N ASP A 42 -3.87 6.45 24.50
CA ASP A 42 -2.47 6.63 24.06
C ASP A 42 -1.81 5.34 23.54
N TYR A 43 -2.56 4.24 23.51
CA TYR A 43 -2.08 2.93 23.06
C TYR A 43 -3.04 2.29 22.06
N ILE A 44 -2.48 1.39 21.25
CA ILE A 44 -3.19 0.62 20.22
C ILE A 44 -2.72 -0.84 20.32
N TYR A 45 -3.63 -1.78 20.03
CA TYR A 45 -3.27 -3.17 19.79
C TYR A 45 -3.14 -3.40 18.29
N SER A 46 -1.98 -3.84 17.84
CA SER A 46 -1.69 -4.10 16.44
C SER A 46 -1.05 -5.46 16.27
N GLY A 47 -1.25 -6.08 15.11
CA GLY A 47 -0.77 -7.43 14.89
C GLY A 47 -1.20 -8.02 13.57
N ILE A 48 -0.67 -9.20 13.27
CA ILE A 48 -0.97 -9.96 12.05
C ILE A 48 -1.55 -11.31 12.45
N GLY A 49 -2.67 -11.69 11.83
CA GLY A 49 -3.39 -12.91 12.16
C GLY A 49 -4.03 -12.83 13.55
N LYS A 50 -3.68 -13.78 14.43
CA LYS A 50 -4.23 -13.86 15.80
C LYS A 50 -3.31 -13.24 16.86
N ALA A 51 -2.08 -12.88 16.50
CA ALA A 51 -1.12 -12.30 17.44
C ALA A 51 -1.27 -10.78 17.43
N PHE A 52 -1.56 -10.19 18.59
CA PHE A 52 -1.69 -8.74 18.79
C PHE A 52 -0.80 -8.29 19.94
N PHE A 53 -0.07 -7.19 19.73
CA PHE A 53 0.80 -6.58 20.72
C PHE A 53 0.30 -5.18 21.05
N LYS A 54 0.42 -4.80 22.33
CA LYS A 54 0.17 -3.44 22.76
C LYS A 54 1.37 -2.57 22.41
N GLN A 55 1.14 -1.45 21.75
CA GLN A 55 2.18 -0.45 21.49
C GLN A 55 1.65 0.97 21.68
N SER A 56 2.55 1.94 21.70
CA SER A 56 2.17 3.35 21.81
C SER A 56 1.50 3.82 20.51
N LYS A 57 0.64 4.83 20.62
CA LYS A 57 0.03 5.46 19.44
C LYS A 57 1.08 6.12 18.54
N GLU A 58 2.15 6.68 19.10
CA GLU A 58 3.22 7.32 18.33
C GLU A 58 3.99 6.30 17.49
N ASP A 59 4.32 5.15 18.06
CA ASP A 59 4.99 4.06 17.33
C ASP A 59 4.11 3.52 16.21
N PHE A 60 2.82 3.32 16.49
CA PHE A 60 1.86 2.90 15.46
C PHE A 60 1.72 3.95 14.35
N LYS A 61 1.67 5.24 14.69
CA LYS A 61 1.63 6.32 13.69
C LYS A 61 2.85 6.31 12.78
N LYS A 62 4.04 6.05 13.33
CA LYS A 62 5.26 5.89 12.54
C LYS A 62 5.17 4.67 11.62
N GLN A 63 4.74 3.51 12.12
CA GLN A 63 4.54 2.31 11.30
C GLN A 63 3.55 2.52 10.15
N ILE A 64 2.44 3.22 10.41
CA ILE A 64 1.47 3.57 9.38
C ILE A 64 2.12 4.44 8.30
N LYS A 65 2.93 5.43 8.69
CA LYS A 65 3.65 6.27 7.74
C LYS A 65 4.66 5.47 6.91
N ASP A 66 5.47 4.65 7.56
CA ASP A 66 6.47 3.80 6.89
C ASP A 66 5.79 2.86 5.87
N ASN A 67 4.61 2.31 6.21
CA ASN A 67 3.81 1.50 5.30
C ASN A 67 3.23 2.32 4.12
N GLU A 68 2.81 3.57 4.36
CA GLU A 68 2.31 4.45 3.29
C GLU A 68 3.44 4.79 2.30
N ASP A 69 4.61 5.15 2.81
CA ASP A 69 5.79 5.45 2.01
C ASP A 69 6.21 4.23 1.15
N MET A 70 6.20 3.02 1.72
CA MET A 70 6.50 1.78 0.98
C MET A 70 5.47 1.48 -0.11
N ILE A 71 4.17 1.70 0.15
CA ILE A 71 3.13 1.54 -0.87
C ILE A 71 3.34 2.55 -2.01
N ASP A 72 3.70 3.79 -1.70
CA ASP A 72 3.94 4.82 -2.71
C ASP A 72 5.17 4.55 -3.57
N GLU A 73 6.24 4.01 -2.99
CA GLU A 73 7.39 3.53 -3.74
C GLU A 73 7.00 2.42 -4.71
N HIS A 74 6.21 1.44 -4.26
CA HIS A 74 5.74 0.35 -5.12
C HIS A 74 4.80 0.84 -6.24
N LEU A 75 3.87 1.76 -5.94
CA LEU A 75 3.02 2.37 -6.96
C LEU A 75 3.86 3.09 -8.03
N ASN A 76 4.84 3.88 -7.60
CA ASN A 76 5.72 4.60 -8.52
C ASN A 76 6.55 3.66 -9.39
N ALA A 77 7.05 2.55 -8.84
CA ALA A 77 7.77 1.53 -9.60
C ALA A 77 6.89 0.88 -10.67
N ILE A 78 5.65 0.51 -10.32
CA ILE A 78 4.72 -0.12 -11.27
C ILE A 78 4.29 0.87 -12.35
N HIS A 79 4.00 2.13 -12.01
CA HIS A 79 3.70 3.16 -13.02
C HIS A 79 4.85 3.35 -14.02
N LYS A 80 6.11 3.39 -13.54
CA LYS A 80 7.29 3.46 -14.43
C LYS A 80 7.36 2.26 -15.37
N ASN A 81 7.08 1.05 -14.88
CA ASN A 81 7.07 -0.15 -15.70
C ASN A 81 5.96 -0.12 -16.76
N VAL A 82 4.74 0.28 -16.36
CA VAL A 82 3.60 0.42 -17.28
C VAL A 82 3.89 1.46 -18.38
N ASP A 83 4.46 2.60 -18.01
CA ASP A 83 4.87 3.65 -18.95
C ASP A 83 5.96 3.17 -19.92
N ALA A 84 6.93 2.40 -19.42
CA ALA A 84 8.01 1.86 -20.24
C ALA A 84 7.49 0.84 -21.27
N ILE A 85 6.56 -0.04 -20.87
CA ILE A 85 5.95 -1.03 -21.77
C ILE A 85 5.05 -0.33 -22.79
N SER A 86 4.24 0.63 -22.37
CA SER A 86 3.29 1.35 -23.24
C SER A 86 3.97 2.20 -24.32
N LYS A 87 5.25 2.54 -24.15
CA LYS A 87 6.04 3.36 -25.09
C LYS A 87 6.90 2.54 -26.06
N LYS A 88 6.91 1.20 -25.98
CA LYS A 88 7.62 0.32 -26.92
C LYS A 88 6.89 0.23 -28.27
#